data_AF-A0AAN7QCP7-F1
#
_entry.id   AF-A0AAN7QCP7-F1
#
_cell.length_a   1.000
_cell.length_b   1.000
_cell.length_c   1.000
_cell.angle_alpha   90.00
_cell.angle_beta   90.00
_cell.angle_gamma   90.00
#
_symmetry.space_group_name_H-M   'P 1'
#
loop_
_entity.id
_entity.type
_entity.pdbx_description
1 polymer ?
#
loop_
_entity_poly.entity_id
_entity_poly.type
_entity_poly.pdbx_seq_one_letter_code
_entity_poly.pdbx_strand_id
1 'polypeptide(L)'
;MIQNVKIVVAISLVVIFTIVQQIAARPKANAFQNSLDTITGCHIDSKLQDTCQRCAKQTKSNVVYPMCCSNEDDVFVWCQRYIGYGIH
;
A
#
# COMPACT_ATOMS: atom_id res chain seq x y z
N MET A 1 -17.18 45.51 -8.53
CA MET A 1 -15.92 45.15 -7.82
C MET A 1 -16.13 43.99 -6.85
N ILE A 2 -17.03 44.09 -5.87
CA ILE A 2 -17.27 43.05 -4.85
C ILE A 2 -17.76 41.71 -5.43
N GLN A 3 -18.56 41.73 -6.49
CA GLN A 3 -19.07 40.52 -7.13
C GLN A 3 -17.96 39.67 -7.79
N ASN A 4 -16.95 40.32 -8.38
CA ASN A 4 -15.81 39.64 -9.00
C ASN A 4 -14.90 38.99 -7.95
N VAL A 5 -14.76 39.62 -6.78
CA VAL A 5 -13.98 39.07 -5.66
C VAL A 5 -14.61 37.78 -5.12
N LYS A 6 -15.93 37.75 -4.98
CA LYS A 6 -16.66 36.53 -4.57
C LYS A 6 -16.48 35.39 -5.57
N ILE A 7 -16.49 35.70 -6.86
CA ILE A 7 -16.28 34.71 -7.93
C ILE A 7 -14.85 34.16 -7.87
N VAL A 8 -13.83 35.00 -7.70
CA VAL A 8 -12.43 34.56 -7.61
C VAL A 8 -12.21 33.67 -6.38
N VAL A 9 -12.78 34.03 -5.23
CA VAL A 9 -12.69 33.20 -4.00
C VAL A 9 -13.42 31.87 -4.16
N ALA A 10 -14.59 31.86 -4.80
CA ALA A 10 -15.31 30.62 -5.06
C ALA A 10 -14.51 29.69 -6.00
N ILE A 11 -13.92 30.24 -7.07
CA ILE A 11 -13.10 29.47 -8.02
C ILE A 11 -11.85 28.91 -7.32
N SER A 12 -11.15 29.72 -6.51
CA SER A 12 -9.96 29.24 -5.81
C SER A 12 -10.28 28.13 -4.81
N LEU A 13 -11.40 28.23 -4.08
CA LEU A 13 -11.85 27.15 -3.18
C LEU A 13 -12.20 25.86 -3.92
N VAL A 14 -12.88 25.95 -5.07
CA VAL A 14 -13.19 24.78 -5.91
C VAL A 14 -11.92 24.11 -6.43
N VAL A 15 -10.95 24.91 -6.92
CA VAL A 15 -9.65 24.39 -7.40
C VAL A 15 -8.90 23.67 -6.28
N ILE A 16 -8.83 24.26 -5.08
CA ILE A 16 -8.21 23.62 -3.92
C ILE A 16 -8.89 22.29 -3.59
N PHE A 17 -10.23 22.24 -3.60
CA PHE A 17 -10.97 21.00 -3.34
C PHE A 17 -10.68 19.88 -4.35
N THR A 18 -10.52 20.22 -5.64
CA THR A 18 -10.15 19.24 -6.67
C THR A 18 -8.73 18.70 -6.49
N ILE A 19 -7.80 19.54 -6.03
CA ILE A 19 -6.42 19.14 -5.72
C ILE A 19 -6.41 18.24 -4.48
N VAL A 20 -7.26 18.52 -3.47
CA VAL A 20 -7.38 17.70 -2.24
C VAL A 20 -7.77 16.25 -2.53
N GLN A 21 -8.56 16.01 -3.57
CA GLN A 21 -8.92 14.63 -3.98
C GLN A 21 -7.72 13.84 -4.55
N GLN A 22 -6.68 14.53 -5.06
CA GLN A 22 -5.47 13.90 -5.61
C GLN A 22 -4.38 13.65 -4.53
N ILE A 23 -4.39 14.42 -3.43
CA ILE A 23 -3.55 14.19 -2.24
C ILE A 23 -4.17 13.21 -1.23
N ALA A 24 -5.42 12.78 -1.43
CA ALA A 24 -5.88 11.55 -0.81
C ALA A 24 -4.96 10.44 -1.33
N ALA A 25 -3.93 10.10 -0.53
CA ALA A 25 -2.91 9.11 -0.83
C ALA A 25 -3.50 7.68 -0.83
N ARG A 26 -4.63 7.49 -1.53
CA ARG A 26 -5.11 6.18 -1.92
C ARG A 26 -4.03 5.65 -2.86
N PRO A 27 -3.28 4.60 -2.46
CA PRO A 27 -2.39 3.96 -3.40
C PRO A 27 -3.24 3.54 -4.59
N LYS A 28 -2.79 3.85 -5.81
CA LYS A 28 -3.36 3.23 -7.01
C LYS A 28 -3.40 1.73 -6.72
N ALA A 29 -4.55 1.09 -6.94
CA ALA A 29 -4.71 -0.35 -6.76
C ALA A 29 -3.72 -1.05 -7.69
N ASN A 30 -2.53 -1.31 -7.18
CA ASN A 30 -1.51 -2.07 -7.86
C ASN A 30 -2.03 -3.51 -7.91
N ALA A 31 -1.60 -4.31 -8.89
CA ALA A 31 -1.97 -5.75 -8.98
C ALA A 31 -1.75 -6.52 -7.65
N PHE A 32 -0.87 -6.00 -6.78
CA PHE A 32 -0.65 -6.44 -5.41
C PHE A 32 -1.88 -6.34 -4.49
N GLN A 33 -2.70 -5.27 -4.60
CA GLN A 33 -3.89 -5.07 -3.76
C GLN A 33 -5.00 -6.07 -4.11
N ASN A 34 -5.15 -6.40 -5.40
CA ASN A 34 -6.16 -7.38 -5.84
C ASN A 34 -5.84 -8.79 -5.33
N SER A 35 -4.55 -9.10 -5.11
CA SER A 35 -4.13 -10.36 -4.49
C SER A 35 -4.33 -10.37 -2.97
N LEU A 36 -4.45 -9.19 -2.34
CA LEU A 36 -4.65 -9.05 -0.89
C LEU A 36 -6.06 -9.45 -0.45
N ASP A 37 -7.08 -9.09 -1.24
CA ASP A 37 -8.50 -9.41 -0.94
C ASP A 37 -8.80 -10.91 -0.99
N THR A 38 -7.95 -11.71 -1.64
CA THR A 38 -8.15 -13.17 -1.74
C THR A 38 -7.50 -13.93 -0.57
N ILE A 39 -6.62 -13.28 0.21
CA ILE A 39 -5.76 -13.96 1.20
C ILE A 39 -6.16 -13.53 2.61
N THR A 40 -7.17 -14.20 3.14
CA THR A 40 -7.81 -13.89 4.42
C THR A 40 -6.86 -13.99 5.63
N GLY A 41 -5.77 -14.76 5.53
CA GLY A 41 -4.87 -15.05 6.65
C GLY A 41 -3.91 -13.90 7.01
N CYS A 42 -3.44 -13.15 6.03
CA CYS A 42 -2.44 -12.10 6.27
C CYS A 42 -3.01 -10.82 6.88
N HIS A 43 -4.33 -10.62 6.79
CA HIS A 43 -4.97 -9.38 7.24
C HIS A 43 -5.26 -9.36 8.76
N ILE A 44 -5.11 -10.50 9.43
CA ILE A 44 -5.41 -10.70 10.85
C ILE A 44 -4.22 -10.28 11.74
N ASP A 45 -3.00 -10.53 11.28
CA ASP A 45 -1.77 -10.22 12.00
C ASP A 45 -0.94 -9.18 11.22
N SER A 46 -0.88 -7.97 11.77
CA SER A 46 -0.13 -6.85 11.18
C SER A 46 1.36 -7.13 11.06
N LYS A 47 1.94 -7.93 11.96
CA LYS A 47 3.36 -8.30 11.92
C LYS A 47 3.64 -9.30 10.79
N LEU A 48 2.73 -10.24 10.58
CA LEU A 48 2.77 -11.19 9.46
C LEU A 48 2.66 -10.44 8.14
N GLN A 49 1.67 -9.54 8.03
CA GLN A 49 1.46 -8.69 6.85
C GLN A 49 2.70 -7.88 6.50
N ASP A 50 3.28 -7.17 7.47
CA ASP A 50 4.46 -6.33 7.28
C ASP A 50 5.67 -7.13 6.79
N THR A 51 5.87 -8.32 7.38
CA THR A 51 6.97 -9.23 7.01
C THR A 51 6.81 -9.69 5.57
N CYS A 52 5.64 -10.19 5.19
CA CYS A 52 5.36 -10.69 3.85
C CYS A 52 5.38 -9.57 2.80
N GLN A 53 4.85 -8.39 3.11
CA GLN A 53 4.88 -7.23 2.21
C GLN A 53 6.31 -6.73 1.96
N ARG A 54 7.14 -6.64 3.01
CA ARG A 54 8.56 -6.25 2.86
C ARG A 54 9.34 -7.27 2.05
N CYS A 55 9.11 -8.55 2.30
CA CYS A 55 9.78 -9.64 1.61
C CYS A 55 9.43 -9.69 0.10
N ALA A 56 8.15 -9.58 -0.24
CA ALA A 56 7.69 -9.51 -1.63
C ALA A 56 8.26 -8.29 -2.37
N LYS A 57 8.36 -7.15 -1.68
CA LYS A 57 8.97 -5.93 -2.24
C LYS A 57 10.46 -6.10 -2.55
N GLN A 58 11.21 -6.73 -1.65
CA GLN A 58 12.66 -6.92 -1.82
C GLN A 58 12.98 -7.95 -2.90
N THR A 59 12.23 -9.04 -2.95
CA THR A 59 12.40 -10.09 -3.98
C THR A 59 11.89 -9.67 -5.34
N LYS A 60 11.02 -8.64 -5.40
CA LYS A 60 10.30 -8.21 -6.60
C LYS A 60 9.47 -9.33 -7.23
N SER A 61 9.12 -10.34 -6.44
CA SER A 61 8.31 -11.47 -6.87
C SER A 61 6.88 -11.32 -6.35
N ASN A 62 5.91 -11.45 -7.24
CA ASN A 62 4.48 -11.41 -6.92
C ASN A 62 3.97 -12.70 -6.27
N VAL A 63 4.72 -13.80 -6.32
CA VAL A 63 4.36 -15.10 -5.74
C VAL A 63 4.74 -15.19 -4.26
N VAL A 64 5.75 -14.42 -3.83
CA VAL A 64 6.27 -14.47 -2.45
C VAL A 64 5.24 -14.00 -1.44
N TYR A 65 4.40 -13.02 -1.77
CA TYR A 65 3.37 -12.53 -0.86
C TYR A 65 2.34 -13.61 -0.49
N PRO A 66 1.65 -14.25 -1.45
CA PRO A 66 0.72 -15.33 -1.13
C PRO A 66 1.37 -16.51 -0.43
N MET A 67 2.54 -16.95 -0.88
CA MET A 67 3.25 -18.07 -0.24
C MET A 67 3.63 -17.75 1.21
N CYS A 68 4.09 -16.52 1.48
CA CYS A 68 4.43 -16.07 2.83
C CYS A 68 3.20 -16.04 3.75
N CYS A 69 2.05 -15.58 3.24
CA CYS A 69 0.82 -15.50 4.02
C CYS A 69 0.20 -16.88 4.31
N SER A 70 0.36 -17.85 3.40
CA SER A 70 -0.05 -19.25 3.59
C SER A 70 1.00 -20.08 4.34
N ASN A 71 2.17 -19.52 4.62
CA ASN A 71 3.38 -20.23 5.02
C ASN A 71 3.66 -21.49 4.16
N GLU A 72 3.43 -21.38 2.85
CA GLU A 72 3.81 -22.40 1.88
C GLU A 72 5.34 -22.50 1.84
N ASP A 73 5.89 -23.72 1.79
CA ASP A 73 7.33 -23.99 1.73
C ASP A 73 8.18 -23.25 2.79
N ASP A 74 7.62 -23.01 3.98
CA ASP A 74 8.25 -22.22 5.06
C ASP A 74 8.72 -20.83 4.63
N VAL A 75 8.06 -20.26 3.60
CA VAL A 75 8.42 -18.96 3.01
C VAL A 75 8.35 -17.83 4.03
N PHE A 76 7.48 -17.91 5.06
CA PHE A 76 7.48 -16.91 6.13
C PHE A 76 8.81 -16.88 6.90
N VAL A 77 9.34 -18.05 7.27
CA VAL A 77 10.62 -18.18 7.99
C VAL A 77 11.76 -17.73 7.09
N TRP A 78 11.72 -18.10 5.81
CA TRP A 78 12.67 -17.62 4.81
C TRP A 78 12.63 -16.09 4.71
N CYS A 79 11.44 -15.49 4.64
CA CYS A 79 11.25 -14.04 4.59
C CYS A 79 11.80 -13.34 5.82
N GLN A 80 11.60 -13.88 7.03
CA GLN A 80 12.18 -13.31 8.26
C GLN A 80 13.72 -13.27 8.21
N ARG A 81 14.34 -14.32 7.69
CA ARG A 81 15.81 -14.37 7.52
C ARG A 81 16.27 -13.45 6.40
N TYR A 82 15.56 -13.45 5.28
CA TYR A 82 15.90 -12.68 4.07
C TYR A 82 15.82 -11.16 4.31
N ILE A 83 14.75 -10.67 4.95
CA ILE A 83 14.63 -9.25 5.30
C ILE A 83 15.60 -8.84 6.43
N GLY A 84 16.00 -9.80 7.28
CA GLY A 84 17.00 -9.60 8.34
C GLY A 84 18.44 -9.65 7.83
N TYR A 85 18.67 -10.07 6.59
CA TYR A 85 20.00 -10.07 6.00
C TYR A 85 20.32 -8.65 5.51
N GLY A 86 21.11 -7.89 6.29
CA GLY A 86 21.46 -6.49 6.00
C GLY A 86 21.27 -5.50 7.16
N ILE A 87 20.85 -5.95 8.36
CA ILE A 87 20.89 -5.16 9.60
C ILE A 87 22.23 -5.29 10.36
N HIS A 88 23.33 -5.50 9.63
CA HIS A 88 24.70 -5.45 10.14
C HIS A 88 25.50 -4.47 9.32
#